data_AF-W4PL94-F1
#
_entry.id   AF-W4PL94-F1
#
_cell.length_a   1.000
_cell.length_b   1.000
_cell.length_c   1.000
_cell.angle_alpha   90.00
_cell.angle_beta   90.00
_cell.angle_gamma   90.00
#
_symmetry.space_group_name_H-M   'P 1'
#
loop_
_entity.id
_entity.type
_entity.pdbx_description
1 polymer ?
#
loop_
_entity_poly.entity_id
_entity_poly.type
_entity_poly.pdbx_seq_one_letter_code
_entity_poly.pdbx_strand_id
1 'polypeptide(L)'
;MNSGNRTKNANGQEGNALEVNLGAADELARQLRLRDMGGIIVVDFIDMNEAANRQALYERMCANMQKDRARHNILPLSKFG
;
A
#
# COMPACT_ATOMS: atom_id res chain seq x y z
N MET A 1 -4.82 2.05 12.75
CA MET A 1 -3.83 3.02 12.24
C MET A 1 -4.49 4.39 12.30
N ASN A 2 -4.00 5.32 13.11
CA ASN A 2 -4.57 6.67 13.20
C ASN A 2 -3.60 7.64 12.53
N SER A 3 -4.07 8.32 11.49
CA SER A 3 -3.36 9.43 10.84
C SER A 3 -3.38 10.64 11.80
N GLY A 4 -2.22 10.96 12.38
CA GLY A 4 -2.03 12.16 13.18
C GLY A 4 -2.28 13.43 12.38
N ASN A 5 -2.87 14.42 13.04
CA ASN A 5 -3.32 15.71 12.51
C ASN A 5 -2.18 16.47 11.78
N ARG A 6 -2.05 16.30 10.45
CA ARG A 6 -1.21 17.14 9.58
C ARG A 6 -2.09 18.01 8.70
N THR A 7 -2.18 19.26 9.12
CA THR A 7 -2.87 20.36 8.45
C THR A 7 -2.25 20.66 7.08
N LYS A 8 -3.08 20.51 6.02
CA LYS A 8 -3.02 21.23 4.73
C LYS A 8 -1.66 21.22 3.99
N ASN A 9 -1.26 20.06 3.47
CA ASN A 9 -0.34 20.04 2.32
C ASN A 9 -1.06 20.56 1.06
N ALA A 10 -0.32 21.20 0.15
CA ALA A 10 -0.84 21.76 -1.11
C ALA A 10 -1.55 20.74 -2.01
N ASN A 11 -1.34 19.44 -1.78
CA ASN A 11 -1.88 18.32 -2.56
C ASN A 11 -3.18 17.72 -1.98
N GLY A 12 -3.77 18.35 -0.95
CA GLY A 12 -5.05 17.93 -0.37
C GLY A 12 -5.00 16.57 0.33
N GLN A 13 -6.19 16.04 0.64
CA GLN A 13 -6.35 14.76 1.35
C GLN A 13 -5.91 13.56 0.50
N GLU A 14 -6.15 13.63 -0.82
CA GLU A 14 -5.81 12.56 -1.77
C GLU A 14 -4.29 12.33 -1.85
N GLY A 15 -3.49 13.40 -1.98
CA GLY A 15 -2.03 13.27 -2.01
C GLY A 15 -1.45 12.72 -0.71
N ASN A 16 -2.03 13.10 0.45
CA ASN A 16 -1.61 12.56 1.75
C ASN A 16 -1.98 11.06 1.87
N ALA A 17 -3.16 10.65 1.41
CA ALA A 17 -3.58 9.25 1.39
C ALA A 17 -2.62 8.39 0.56
N LEU A 18 -2.23 8.88 -0.63
CA LEU A 18 -1.24 8.21 -1.47
C LEU A 18 0.11 8.07 -0.76
N GLU A 19 0.66 9.16 -0.21
CA GLU A 19 1.97 9.15 0.46
C GLU A 19 1.99 8.14 1.62
N VAL A 20 0.95 8.16 2.46
CA VAL A 20 0.82 7.24 3.60
C VAL A 20 0.68 5.79 3.12
N ASN A 21 -0.15 5.53 2.12
CA ASN A 21 -0.34 4.18 1.58
C ASN A 21 0.95 3.63 0.95
N LEU A 22 1.72 4.45 0.23
CA LEU A 22 3.01 4.04 -0.34
C LEU A 22 4.03 3.69 0.75
N GLY A 23 4.09 4.48 1.83
CA GLY A 23 4.93 4.15 2.99
C GLY A 23 4.47 2.87 3.70
N ALA A 24 3.16 2.65 3.81
CA ALA A 24 2.61 1.43 4.36
C ALA A 24 2.92 0.20 3.50
N ALA A 25 2.89 0.33 2.17
CA ALA A 25 3.26 -0.74 1.23
C ALA A 25 4.73 -1.16 1.38
N ASP A 26 5.64 -0.20 1.58
CA ASP A 26 7.06 -0.48 1.84
C ASP A 26 7.25 -1.31 3.11
N GLU A 27 6.61 -0.87 4.19
CA GLU A 27 6.75 -1.53 5.49
C GLU A 27 6.06 -2.90 5.51
N LEU A 28 4.89 -3.02 4.88
CA LEU A 28 4.17 -4.29 4.78
C LEU A 28 5.03 -5.32 4.03
N ALA A 29 5.52 -5.00 2.84
CA ALA A 29 6.37 -5.90 2.07
C ALA A 29 7.65 -6.30 2.82
N ARG A 30 8.26 -5.36 3.55
CA ARG A 30 9.43 -5.65 4.41
C ARG A 30 9.06 -6.63 5.53
N GLN A 31 7.93 -6.43 6.20
CA GLN A 31 7.49 -7.28 7.30
C GLN A 31 7.10 -8.68 6.84
N LEU A 32 6.44 -8.81 5.68
CA LEU A 32 6.12 -10.11 5.10
C LEU A 32 7.36 -10.98 4.92
N ARG A 33 8.43 -10.40 4.35
CA ARG A 33 9.71 -11.08 4.16
C ARG A 33 10.44 -11.39 5.46
N LEU A 34 10.46 -10.44 6.40
CA LEU A 34 11.22 -10.60 7.65
C LEU A 34 10.59 -11.60 8.61
N ARG A 35 9.27 -11.74 8.58
CA ARG A 35 8.53 -12.63 9.46
C ARG A 35 8.17 -13.96 8.81
N ASP A 36 8.60 -14.17 7.57
CA ASP A 36 8.27 -15.34 6.77
C ASP A 36 6.74 -15.62 6.76
N MET A 37 5.96 -14.55 6.58
CA MET A 37 4.50 -14.61 6.64
C MET A 37 3.94 -15.24 5.36
N GLY A 38 3.16 -16.32 5.53
CA GLY A 38 2.47 -17.00 4.43
C GLY A 38 0.94 -16.97 4.57
N GLY A 39 0.27 -17.45 3.52
CA GLY A 39 -1.20 -17.51 3.43
C GLY A 39 -1.81 -16.33 2.68
N ILE A 40 -3.13 -16.20 2.78
CA ILE A 40 -3.87 -15.08 2.18
C ILE A 40 -3.77 -13.87 3.10
N ILE A 41 -3.30 -12.76 2.56
CA ILE A 41 -3.16 -11.49 3.28
C ILE A 41 -4.05 -10.47 2.61
N VAL A 42 -4.92 -9.85 3.40
CA VAL A 42 -5.82 -8.77 2.97
C VAL A 42 -5.37 -7.50 3.66
N VAL A 43 -5.20 -6.43 2.88
CA VAL A 43 -4.73 -5.14 3.35
C VAL A 43 -5.78 -4.10 3.00
N ASP A 44 -6.27 -3.40 4.00
CA ASP A 44 -7.23 -2.30 3.86
C ASP A 44 -6.46 -0.97 3.87
N PHE A 45 -6.21 -0.43 2.67
CA PHE A 45 -5.50 0.84 2.50
C PHE A 45 -6.47 2.02 2.66
N ILE A 46 -5.92 3.23 2.86
CA ILE A 46 -6.74 4.44 2.90
C ILE A 46 -7.38 4.65 1.52
N ASP A 47 -8.67 4.95 1.48
CA ASP A 47 -9.39 5.23 0.24
C ASP A 47 -8.71 6.30 -0.61
N MET A 48 -8.60 6.02 -1.91
CA MET A 48 -8.06 6.91 -2.94
C MET A 48 -9.04 6.97 -4.11
N ASN A 49 -9.43 8.19 -4.50
CA ASN A 49 -10.42 8.40 -5.56
C ASN A 49 -9.82 8.22 -6.95
N GLU A 50 -8.56 8.61 -7.14
CA GLU A 50 -7.93 8.57 -8.45
C GLU A 50 -7.42 7.17 -8.80
N ALA A 51 -7.77 6.69 -9.99
CA ALA A 51 -7.32 5.38 -10.48
C ALA A 51 -5.79 5.31 -10.60
N ALA A 52 -5.15 6.42 -10.96
CA ALA A 52 -3.70 6.52 -11.04
C ALA A 52 -3.03 6.26 -9.68
N ASN A 53 -3.61 6.76 -8.59
CA ASN A 53 -3.08 6.56 -7.24
C ASN A 53 -3.18 5.09 -6.79
N ARG A 54 -4.32 4.45 -7.09
CA ARG A 54 -4.50 3.00 -6.84
C ARG A 54 -3.52 2.16 -7.66
N GLN A 55 -3.29 2.52 -8.93
CA GLN A 55 -2.33 1.84 -9.79
C GLN A 55 -0.89 2.01 -9.28
N ALA A 56 -0.50 3.22 -8.87
CA ALA A 56 0.82 3.49 -8.32
C ALA A 56 1.08 2.67 -7.04
N LEU A 57 0.09 2.53 -6.16
CA LEU A 57 0.18 1.71 -4.97
C LEU A 57 0.37 0.21 -5.30
N TYR A 58 -0.39 -0.30 -6.26
CA TYR A 58 -0.24 -1.67 -6.75
C TYR A 58 1.15 -1.93 -7.31
N GLU A 59 1.64 -1.05 -8.20
CA GLU A 59 2.98 -1.15 -8.79
C GLU A 59 4.08 -1.10 -7.72
N ARG A 60 3.91 -0.25 -6.70
CA ARG A 60 4.83 -0.16 -5.56
C ARG A 60 4.89 -1.48 -4.79
N MET A 61 3.74 -2.08 -4.49
CA MET A 61 3.68 -3.39 -3.83
C MET A 61 4.38 -4.49 -4.64
N CYS A 62 4.12 -4.55 -5.96
CA CYS A 62 4.79 -5.48 -6.87
C CYS A 62 6.31 -5.29 -6.89
N ALA A 63 6.78 -4.04 -7.02
CA ALA A 63 8.20 -3.73 -7.00
C ALA A 63 8.85 -4.12 -5.66
N ASN A 64 8.20 -3.84 -4.54
CA ASN A 64 8.71 -4.16 -3.22
C ASN A 64 8.83 -5.66 -2.97
N MET A 65 7.90 -6.45 -3.51
CA MET A 65 7.87 -7.90 -3.34
C MET A 65 8.71 -8.67 -4.35
N GLN A 66 9.21 -8.03 -5.42
CA GLN A 66 10.00 -8.68 -6.48
C GLN A 66 11.24 -9.45 -5.97
N LYS A 67 11.82 -9.02 -4.83
CA LYS A 67 12.99 -9.67 -4.21
C LYS A 67 12.62 -10.74 -3.18
N ASP A 68 11.33 -10.94 -2.92
CA ASP A 68 10.88 -12.02 -2.06
C ASP A 68 11.13 -13.38 -2.74
N ARG A 69 11.66 -14.33 -1.97
CA ARG A 69 11.92 -15.69 -2.43
C ARG A 69 10.65 -16.54 -2.43
N ALA A 70 9.69 -16.21 -1.56
CA ALA A 70 8.41 -16.89 -1.50
C ALA A 70 7.58 -16.54 -2.74
N ARG A 71 6.89 -17.54 -3.30
CA ARG A 71 5.92 -17.28 -4.37
C ARG A 71 4.77 -16.47 -3.81
N HIS A 72 4.48 -15.35 -4.45
CA HIS A 72 3.39 -14.46 -4.08
C HIS A 72 2.61 -14.07 -5.33
N ASN A 73 1.33 -13.77 -5.15
CA ASN A 73 0.48 -13.17 -6.16
C ASN A 73 -0.17 -11.93 -5.56
N ILE A 74 -0.01 -10.79 -6.21
CA ILE A 74 -0.53 -9.51 -5.74
C ILE A 74 -1.65 -9.10 -6.69
N LEU A 75 -2.82 -8.83 -6.12
CA LEU A 75 -3.99 -8.39 -6.87
C LEU A 75 -4.08 -6.85 -6.81
N PRO A 76 -4.61 -6.19 -7.86
CA PRO A 76 -4.94 -4.78 -7.81
C PRO A 76 -5.95 -4.46 -6.71
N LEU A 77 -6.00 -3.21 -6.26
CA LEU A 77 -6.97 -2.74 -5.26
C LEU A 77 -8.40 -3.02 -5.73
N SER A 78 -9.24 -3.48 -4.79
CA SER A 78 -10.61 -3.81 -5.10
C SER A 78 -11.48 -2.55 -5.11
N LYS A 79 -12.71 -2.65 -5.64
CA LYS A 79 -13.70 -1.56 -5.52
C LYS A 79 -14.25 -1.39 -4.10
N PHE A 80 -13.98 -2.34 -3.20
CA PHE A 80 -14.46 -2.38 -1.82
C PHE A 80 -13.39 -1.98 -0.81
N GLY A 81 -12.29 -1.37 -1.28
CA GLY A 81 -11.01 -1.26 -0.57
C GLY A 81 -9.97 -2.17 -1.23
#